data_AF-A0A932XK44-F1
#
_entry.id   AF-A0A932XK44-F1
#
_cell.length_a   1.000
_cell.length_b   1.000
_cell.length_c   1.000
_cell.angle_alpha   90.00
_cell.angle_beta   90.00
_cell.angle_gamma   90.00
#
_symmetry.space_group_name_H-M   'P 1'
#
loop_
_entity.id
_entity.type
_entity.pdbx_description
1 polymer ?
#
loop_
_entity_poly.entity_id
_entity_poly.type
_entity_poly.pdbx_seq_one_letter_code
_entity_poly.pdbx_strand_id
1 'polypeptide(L)'
;MMPNKVTLDQLEQLVAQLPPQEQLKLVVHICEQLSALPFAIPTVVDDEELQRQREKEADELLALCDAAAEKWEGEFDSAGEIRQMRRDRDEQIWRSKP
;
A
#
# COMPACT_ATOMS: atom_id res chain seq x y z
N MET A 1 -28.24 -37.04 -22.52
CA MET A 1 -27.15 -36.42 -23.30
C MET A 1 -25.91 -36.43 -22.43
N MET A 2 -24.88 -37.19 -22.79
CA MET A 2 -23.61 -37.25 -22.04
C MET A 2 -22.86 -35.94 -22.28
N PRO A 3 -22.29 -35.25 -21.27
CA PRO A 3 -21.42 -34.12 -21.52
C PRO A 3 -20.17 -34.67 -22.23
N ASN A 4 -19.99 -34.31 -23.50
CA ASN A 4 -18.75 -34.57 -24.22
C ASN A 4 -17.63 -33.88 -23.44
N LYS A 5 -16.90 -34.65 -22.63
CA LYS A 5 -15.70 -34.20 -21.94
C LYS A 5 -14.59 -34.11 -22.98
N VAL A 6 -14.56 -32.99 -23.70
CA VAL A 6 -13.43 -32.61 -24.53
C VAL A 6 -12.30 -32.26 -23.57
N THR A 7 -11.13 -32.87 -23.75
CA THR A 7 -9.94 -32.54 -22.97
C THR A 7 -9.38 -31.18 -23.42
N LEU A 8 -8.66 -30.47 -22.56
CA LEU A 8 -8.10 -29.15 -22.91
C LEU A 8 -7.21 -29.22 -24.16
N ASP A 9 -6.39 -30.28 -24.28
CA ASP A 9 -5.52 -30.49 -25.45
C ASP A 9 -6.32 -30.65 -26.75
N GLN A 10 -7.48 -31.32 -26.70
CA GLN A 10 -8.36 -31.46 -27.86
C GLN A 10 -9.05 -30.14 -28.21
N LEU A 11 -9.38 -29.32 -27.22
CA LEU A 11 -9.95 -28.00 -27.43
C LEU A 11 -8.92 -27.08 -28.11
N GLU A 12 -7.67 -27.11 -27.67
CA GLU A 12 -6.58 -26.33 -28.27
C GLU A 12 -6.35 -26.71 -29.73
N GLN A 13 -6.34 -28.01 -30.05
CA GLN A 13 -6.25 -28.50 -31.44
C GLN A 13 -7.42 -28.05 -32.33
N LEU A 14 -8.62 -27.92 -31.77
CA LEU A 14 -9.79 -27.43 -32.49
C LEU A 14 -9.74 -25.92 -32.70
N VAL A 15 -9.30 -25.16 -31.69
CA VAL A 15 -9.14 -23.70 -31.80
C VAL A 15 -8.04 -23.36 -32.80
N ALA A 16 -6.95 -24.13 -32.85
CA ALA A 16 -5.86 -23.95 -33.81
C ALA A 16 -6.30 -24.14 -35.28
N GLN A 17 -7.38 -24.88 -35.54
CA GLN A 17 -7.95 -25.06 -36.88
C GLN A 17 -8.88 -23.92 -37.31
N LEU A 18 -9.26 -23.03 -36.39
CA LEU A 18 -10.12 -21.88 -36.69
C LEU A 18 -9.33 -20.71 -37.30
N PRO A 19 -9.96 -19.89 -38.16
CA PRO A 19 -9.37 -18.64 -38.61
C PRO A 19 -9.08 -17.70 -37.42
N PRO A 20 -8.04 -16.85 -37.51
CA PRO A 20 -7.65 -15.95 -36.40
C PRO A 20 -8.78 -15.06 -35.88
N GLN A 21 -9.70 -14.65 -36.76
CA GLN A 21 -10.86 -13.84 -36.37
C GLN A 21 -11.84 -14.60 -35.46
N GLU A 22 -12.02 -15.90 -35.68
CA GLU A 22 -12.90 -16.73 -34.85
C GLU A 22 -12.24 -17.10 -33.53
N GLN A 23 -10.92 -17.27 -33.51
CA GLN A 23 -10.16 -17.42 -32.27
C GLN A 23 -10.34 -16.19 -31.37
N LEU A 24 -10.25 -14.98 -31.94
CA LEU A 24 -10.46 -13.73 -31.18
C LEU A 24 -11.89 -13.60 -30.63
N LYS A 25 -12.91 -14.02 -31.39
CA LYS A 25 -14.30 -14.05 -30.89
C LYS A 25 -14.47 -15.01 -29.72
N LEU A 26 -13.82 -16.17 -29.77
CA LEU A 26 -13.80 -17.15 -28.69
C LEU A 26 -13.17 -16.57 -27.41
N VAL A 27 -12.03 -15.87 -27.55
CA VAL A 27 -11.39 -15.18 -26.42
C VAL A 27 -12.31 -14.15 -25.79
N VAL A 28 -12.96 -13.30 -26.60
CA VAL A 28 -13.91 -12.30 -26.09
C VAL A 28 -15.06 -12.98 -25.33
N HIS A 29 -15.62 -14.04 -25.90
CA HIS A 29 -16.72 -14.76 -25.27
C HIS A 29 -16.32 -15.40 -23.94
N ILE A 30 -15.11 -15.97 -23.85
CA ILE A 30 -14.58 -16.53 -22.60
C ILE A 30 -14.37 -15.42 -21.57
N CYS A 31 -13.80 -14.28 -21.97
CA CYS A 31 -13.64 -13.13 -21.09
C CYS A 31 -14.98 -12.62 -20.54
N GLU A 32 -16.00 -12.51 -21.39
CA GLU A 32 -17.36 -12.15 -20.97
C GLU A 32 -17.96 -13.17 -20.02
N GLN A 33 -17.82 -14.46 -20.29
CA GLN A 33 -18.29 -15.53 -19.39
C GLN A 33 -17.59 -15.48 -18.03
N LEU A 34 -16.27 -15.28 -18.01
CA LEU A 34 -15.50 -15.15 -16.77
C LEU A 34 -15.85 -13.87 -16.00
N SER A 35 -16.25 -12.81 -16.70
CA SER A 35 -16.69 -11.55 -16.10
C SER A 35 -18.13 -11.62 -15.57
N ALA A 36 -18.99 -12.41 -16.22
CA ALA A 36 -20.39 -12.61 -15.85
C ALA A 36 -20.58 -13.74 -14.81
N LEU A 37 -19.60 -14.65 -14.70
CA LEU A 37 -19.50 -15.53 -13.56
C LEU A 37 -19.33 -14.64 -12.32
N PRO A 38 -20.18 -14.79 -11.29
CA PRO A 38 -19.85 -14.26 -9.98
C PRO A 38 -18.67 -15.08 -9.52
N PHE A 39 -17.47 -14.63 -9.89
CA PHE A 39 -16.26 -15.09 -9.27
C PHE A 39 -16.50 -14.79 -7.80
N ALA A 40 -16.72 -15.84 -7.01
CA ALA A 40 -16.65 -15.75 -5.57
C ALA A 40 -15.18 -15.46 -5.23
N ILE A 41 -14.72 -14.25 -5.59
CA ILE A 41 -13.72 -13.58 -4.81
C ILE A 41 -14.44 -13.40 -3.47
N PRO A 42 -13.91 -13.93 -2.36
CA PRO A 42 -14.47 -13.64 -1.05
C PRO A 42 -14.18 -12.15 -0.75
N THR A 43 -14.98 -11.24 -1.30
CA THR A 43 -14.76 -9.77 -1.21
C THR A 43 -15.87 -9.03 -0.47
N VAL A 44 -16.80 -9.71 0.21
CA VAL A 44 -17.91 -9.00 0.88
C VAL A 44 -17.96 -9.22 2.39
N VAL A 45 -17.05 -10.01 2.97
CA VAL A 45 -17.02 -10.23 4.43
C VAL A 45 -15.76 -9.65 5.09
N ASP A 46 -14.75 -9.24 4.33
CA ASP A 46 -13.46 -8.78 4.90
C ASP A 46 -13.05 -7.35 4.52
N ASP A 47 -13.76 -6.69 3.60
CA ASP A 47 -13.41 -5.33 3.18
C ASP A 47 -13.70 -4.28 4.27
N GLU A 48 -14.82 -4.41 4.98
CA GLU A 48 -15.13 -3.51 6.10
C GLU A 48 -14.19 -3.72 7.29
N GLU A 49 -13.82 -4.97 7.58
CA GLU A 49 -12.93 -5.28 8.70
C GLU A 49 -11.48 -4.86 8.36
N LEU A 50 -11.03 -5.11 7.14
CA LEU A 50 -9.75 -4.61 6.64
C LEU A 50 -9.69 -3.08 6.65
N GLN A 51 -10.78 -2.42 6.28
CA GLN A 51 -10.87 -0.97 6.31
C GLN A 51 -10.79 -0.43 7.74
N ARG A 52 -11.53 -1.03 8.68
CA ARG A 52 -11.45 -0.67 10.11
C ARG A 52 -10.06 -0.91 10.69
N GLN A 53 -9.41 -2.00 10.31
CA GLN A 53 -8.05 -2.30 10.75
C GLN A 53 -7.06 -1.24 10.25
N ARG A 54 -7.18 -0.81 8.99
CA ARG A 54 -6.35 0.27 8.43
C ARG A 54 -6.62 1.62 9.08
N GLU A 55 -7.87 1.94 9.35
CA GLU A 55 -8.25 3.17 10.06
C GLU A 55 -7.64 3.20 11.46
N LYS A 56 -7.71 2.08 12.19
CA LYS A 56 -7.08 1.95 13.50
C LYS A 56 -5.56 2.12 13.45
N GLU A 57 -4.89 1.52 12.47
CA GLU A 57 -3.45 1.68 12.27
C GLU A 57 -3.07 3.13 11.94
N ALA A 58 -3.89 3.82 11.14
CA ALA A 58 -3.69 5.23 10.83
C ALA A 58 -3.87 6.13 12.07
N ASP A 59 -4.89 5.85 12.90
CA ASP A 59 -5.13 6.58 14.14
C ASP A 59 -3.97 6.39 15.14
N GLU A 60 -3.44 5.18 15.27
CA GLU A 60 -2.27 4.90 16.11
C GLU A 60 -1.03 5.67 15.64
N LEU A 61 -0.80 5.74 14.33
CA LEU A 61 0.31 6.52 13.74
C LEU A 61 0.14 8.02 13.97
N LEU A 62 -1.07 8.55 13.80
CA LEU A 62 -1.36 9.97 14.06
C LEU A 62 -1.14 10.32 15.53
N ALA A 63 -1.58 9.47 16.46
CA ALA A 63 -1.34 9.67 17.89
C ALA A 63 0.15 9.68 18.26
N LEU A 64 0.97 8.86 17.59
CA LEU A 64 2.43 8.90 17.76
C LEU A 64 3.03 10.21 17.25
N CYS A 65 2.54 10.71 16.11
CA CYS A 65 2.95 12.01 15.57
C CYS A 65 2.55 13.16 16.49
N ASP A 66 1.34 13.14 17.04
CA ASP A 66 0.87 14.17 17.97
C ASP A 66 1.68 14.17 19.27
N ALA A 67 1.97 12.99 19.83
CA ALA A 67 2.82 12.87 21.02
C ALA A 67 4.26 13.32 20.75
N ALA A 68 4.77 13.11 19.53
CA ALA A 68 6.06 13.64 19.12
C ALA A 68 5.99 15.15 18.91
N ALA A 69 4.91 15.68 18.32
CA ALA A 69 4.72 17.11 18.17
C ALA A 69 4.68 17.79 19.54
N GLU A 70 3.87 17.30 20.49
CA GLU A 70 3.75 17.86 21.85
C GLU A 70 5.09 17.87 22.60
N LYS A 71 5.89 16.82 22.47
CA LYS A 71 7.24 16.77 23.09
C LYS A 71 8.20 17.82 22.53
N TRP A 72 7.97 18.26 21.31
CA TRP A 72 8.81 19.21 20.58
C TRP A 72 8.09 20.55 20.40
N GLU A 73 6.89 20.70 20.99
CA GLU A 73 6.07 21.89 20.93
C GLU A 73 6.61 22.90 21.95
N GLY A 74 7.34 23.87 21.44
CA GLY A 74 7.98 24.92 22.21
C GLY A 74 8.73 25.88 21.29
N GLU A 75 8.96 27.09 21.77
CA GLU A 75 9.75 28.09 21.03
C GLU A 75 11.24 27.72 21.13
N PHE A 76 11.74 26.98 20.14
CA PHE A 76 13.14 26.58 20.07
C PHE A 76 14.00 27.73 19.50
N ASP A 77 14.49 28.63 20.35
CA ASP A 77 15.47 29.66 19.95
C ASP A 77 16.86 29.04 19.82
N SER A 78 17.08 28.25 18.76
CA SER A 78 18.38 27.67 18.42
C SER A 78 19.48 28.73 18.41
N ALA A 79 19.16 29.96 17.98
CA ALA A 79 20.12 31.04 17.95
C ALA A 79 20.49 31.51 19.37
N GLY A 80 19.54 31.52 20.30
CA GLY A 80 19.73 31.76 21.72
C GLY A 80 20.63 30.73 22.38
N GLU A 81 20.36 29.44 22.14
CA GLU A 81 21.19 28.34 22.67
C GLU A 81 22.62 28.41 22.13
N ILE A 82 22.80 28.67 20.82
CA ILE A 82 24.13 28.84 20.22
C ILE A 82 24.87 30.04 20.81
N ARG A 83 24.17 31.16 21.06
CA ARG A 83 24.76 32.32 21.75
C ARG A 83 25.22 31.95 23.16
N GLN A 84 24.43 31.17 23.91
CA GLN A 84 24.79 30.74 25.26
C GLN A 84 26.00 29.80 25.26
N MET A 85 26.01 28.78 24.40
CA MET A 85 27.15 27.86 24.28
C MET A 85 28.46 28.59 23.94
N ARG A 86 28.40 29.63 23.08
CA ARG A 86 29.57 30.46 22.76
C ARG A 86 30.05 31.25 23.97
N ARG A 87 29.15 31.85 24.75
CA ARG A 87 29.50 32.56 25.99
C ARG A 87 30.16 31.63 27.02
N ASP A 88 29.56 30.46 27.26
CA ASP A 88 30.08 29.50 28.24
C ASP A 88 31.49 29.02 27.86
N ARG A 89 31.73 28.78 26.56
CA ARG A 89 33.05 28.43 26.04
C ARG A 89 34.04 29.58 26.22
N ASP A 90 33.65 30.80 25.89
CA ASP A 90 34.54 31.97 25.99
C ASP A 90 34.90 32.25 27.47
N GLU A 91 33.96 32.02 28.42
CA GLU A 91 34.23 32.06 29.86
C GLU A 91 35.20 30.96 30.32
N GLN A 92 35.04 29.72 29.82
CA GLN A 92 35.98 28.64 30.10
C GLN A 92 37.38 28.97 29.61
N ILE A 93 37.51 29.49 28.38
CA ILE A 93 38.80 29.93 27.83
C ILE A 93 39.40 31.04 28.67
N TRP A 94 38.59 32.02 29.09
CA TRP A 94 39.03 33.12 29.94
C TRP A 94 39.53 32.65 31.32
N ARG A 95 38.81 31.73 31.97
CA ARG A 95 39.22 31.14 33.26
C ARG A 95 40.41 30.18 33.17
N SER A 96 40.69 29.67 31.98
CA SER A 96 41.83 28.77 31.70
C SER A 96 43.11 29.53 31.34
N LYS A 97 43.05 30.87 31.28
CA LYS A 97 44.19 31.72 30.97
C LYS A 97 44.97 31.99 32.27
N PRO A 98 46.27 31.68 32.33
CA PRO A 98 47.10 31.87 33.53
C PRO A 98 47.33 33.35 33.86
#